data_AF-A0A2J4XZM4-F1
#
_entry.id   AF-A0A2J4XZM4-F1
#
_cell.length_a   1.000
_cell.length_b   1.000
_cell.length_c   1.000
_cell.angle_alpha   90.00
_cell.angle_beta   90.00
_cell.angle_gamma   90.00
#
_symmetry.space_group_name_H-M   'P 1'
#
loop_
_entity.id
_entity.type
_entity.pdbx_description
1 polymer ?
#
loop_
_entity_poly.entity_id
_entity_poly.type
_entity_poly.pdbx_seq_one_letter_code
_entity_poly.pdbx_strand_id
1 'polypeptide(L)'
;ILHSTPGAFELVKYAGVAWLLYLAWATLTQRSSLNVEGVEQRNPRQVISHAILINLLNPKLPLCFLAFLPQFIQRGSASPIGEMLILSAVFMLMTLLVFMLYGAFSAAMRGYVLSRPRVLQGLRACFAAGFVGLGIKLILAQR
;
A
#
# COMPACT_ATOMS: atom_id res chain seq x y z
N ILE A 1 -13.45 13.70 -17.33
CA ILE A 1 -14.66 12.85 -17.32
C ILE A 1 -15.43 12.98 -16.00
N LEU A 2 -14.84 12.76 -14.81
CA LEU A 2 -15.52 13.14 -13.54
C LEU A 2 -15.63 14.67 -13.31
N HIS A 3 -14.76 15.46 -13.94
CA HIS A 3 -14.77 16.93 -13.87
C HIS A 3 -15.87 17.61 -14.70
N SER A 4 -16.60 16.85 -15.53
CA SER A 4 -17.49 17.41 -16.55
C SER A 4 -18.98 17.29 -16.18
N THR A 5 -19.31 16.60 -15.08
CA THR A 5 -20.70 16.38 -14.65
C THR A 5 -20.96 17.16 -13.37
N PRO A 6 -21.92 18.11 -13.37
CA PRO A 6 -22.35 18.80 -12.15
C PRO A 6 -22.73 17.78 -11.06
N GLY A 7 -22.13 17.89 -9.88
CA GLY A 7 -22.48 17.05 -8.71
C GLY A 7 -21.82 15.65 -8.65
N ALA A 8 -21.19 15.15 -9.70
CA ALA A 8 -20.53 13.83 -9.66
C ALA A 8 -19.35 13.78 -8.67
N PHE A 9 -18.57 14.86 -8.60
CA PHE A 9 -17.50 15.00 -7.62
C PHE A 9 -18.04 14.98 -6.18
N GLU A 10 -19.16 15.64 -5.92
CA GLU A 10 -19.76 15.69 -4.57
C GLU A 10 -20.35 14.35 -4.16
N LEU A 11 -21.03 13.64 -5.06
CA LEU A 11 -21.55 12.30 -4.80
C LEU A 11 -20.42 11.34 -4.41
N VAL A 12 -19.34 11.31 -5.19
CA VAL A 12 -18.18 10.46 -4.92
C VAL A 12 -17.46 10.89 -3.64
N LYS A 13 -17.38 12.20 -3.37
CA LYS A 13 -16.81 12.74 -2.14
C LYS A 13 -17.57 12.25 -0.90
N TYR A 14 -18.89 12.41 -0.87
CA TYR A 14 -19.71 11.97 0.26
C TYR A 14 -19.71 10.44 0.41
N ALA A 15 -19.76 9.69 -0.70
CA ALA A 15 -19.62 8.24 -0.67
C ALA A 15 -18.26 7.80 -0.09
N GLY A 16 -17.16 8.47 -0.49
CA GLY A 16 -15.83 8.21 0.03
C GLY A 16 -15.70 8.52 1.53
N VAL A 17 -16.29 9.62 1.99
CA VAL A 17 -16.33 9.97 3.42
C VAL A 17 -17.10 8.92 4.22
N ALA A 18 -18.30 8.53 3.76
CA ALA A 18 -19.10 7.51 4.42
C ALA A 18 -18.36 6.17 4.51
N TRP A 19 -17.66 5.79 3.44
CA TRP A 19 -16.82 4.59 3.41
C TRP A 19 -15.66 4.66 4.42
N LEU A 20 -14.96 5.80 4.51
CA LEU A 20 -13.87 5.98 5.47
C LEU A 20 -14.35 5.91 6.92
N LEU A 21 -15.50 6.52 7.22
CA LEU A 21 -16.11 6.44 8.54
C LEU A 21 -16.57 5.01 8.88
N TYR A 22 -17.14 4.30 7.89
CA TYR A 22 -17.46 2.88 8.03
C TYR A 22 -16.21 2.04 8.35
N LEU A 23 -15.09 2.25 7.64
CA LEU A 23 -13.82 1.56 7.92
C LEU A 23 -13.26 1.90 9.30
N ALA A 24 -13.33 3.16 9.73
CA ALA A 24 -12.94 3.56 11.08
C ALA A 24 -13.76 2.83 12.15
N TRP A 25 -15.08 2.80 11.98
CA TRP A 25 -15.99 2.10 12.89
C TRP A 25 -15.73 0.59 12.92
N ALA A 26 -15.61 -0.04 11.74
CA ALA A 26 -15.34 -1.47 11.62
C ALA A 26 -14.01 -1.86 12.27
N THR A 27 -12.97 -1.03 12.14
CA THR A 27 -11.65 -1.25 12.75
C THR A 27 -11.72 -1.20 14.29
N LEU A 28 -12.57 -0.35 14.86
CA LEU A 28 -12.77 -0.23 16.31
C LEU A 28 -13.69 -1.34 16.88
N THR A 29 -14.70 -1.76 16.12
CA THR A 29 -15.67 -2.78 16.55
C THR A 29 -15.24 -4.22 16.30
N GLN A 30 -14.14 -4.44 15.57
CA GLN A 30 -13.55 -5.76 15.36
C GLN A 30 -13.08 -6.36 16.70
N ARG A 31 -13.97 -7.04 17.41
CA ARG A 31 -13.68 -7.74 18.69
C ARG A 31 -13.02 -9.10 18.50
N SER A 32 -12.69 -9.48 17.27
CA SER A 32 -11.94 -10.71 17.06
C SER A 32 -10.60 -10.54 17.76
N SER A 33 -10.36 -11.41 18.75
CA SER A 33 -9.01 -11.88 19.01
C SER A 33 -8.39 -12.13 17.64
N LEU A 34 -7.19 -11.61 17.41
CA LEU A 34 -6.36 -12.10 16.33
C LEU A 34 -5.97 -13.53 16.71
N ASN A 35 -6.95 -14.43 16.75
CA ASN A 35 -6.73 -15.83 16.93
C ASN A 35 -6.20 -16.28 15.57
N VAL A 36 -4.87 -16.34 15.48
CA VAL A 36 -4.14 -16.91 14.35
C VAL A 36 -4.25 -18.44 14.45
N GLU A 37 -5.42 -18.97 14.77
CA GLU A 37 -5.73 -20.39 14.70
C GLU A 37 -6.36 -20.61 13.33
N GLY A 38 -5.56 -21.07 12.37
CA GLY A 38 -6.03 -21.40 11.02
C GLY A 38 -5.42 -20.60 9.87
N VAL A 39 -4.26 -19.95 10.05
CA VAL A 39 -3.45 -19.61 8.88
C VAL A 39 -2.87 -20.91 8.36
N GLU A 40 -3.53 -21.52 7.36
CA GLU A 40 -2.95 -22.60 6.58
C GLU A 40 -1.52 -22.20 6.21
N GLN A 41 -0.56 -23.10 6.48
CA GLN A 41 0.83 -22.90 6.07
C GLN A 41 0.88 -22.93 4.54
N ARG A 42 0.60 -21.78 3.91
CA ARG A 42 0.74 -21.63 2.47
C ARG A 42 2.20 -21.86 2.11
N ASN A 43 2.40 -22.69 1.08
CA ASN A 43 3.72 -23.00 0.59
C ASN A 43 4.44 -21.68 0.23
N PRO A 44 5.62 -21.38 0.82
CA PRO A 44 6.35 -20.15 0.54
C PRO A 44 6.56 -19.90 -0.95
N ARG A 45 6.76 -20.96 -1.74
CA ARG A 45 6.89 -20.85 -3.20
C ARG A 45 5.62 -20.32 -3.87
N GLN A 46 4.44 -20.74 -3.42
CA GLN A 46 3.17 -20.24 -3.92
C GLN A 46 2.95 -18.77 -3.55
N VAL A 47 3.34 -18.37 -2.34
CA VAL A 47 3.24 -16.97 -1.90
C VAL A 47 4.16 -16.08 -2.73
N ILE A 48 5.41 -16.51 -2.95
CA ILE A 48 6.39 -15.77 -3.75
C ILE A 48 5.94 -15.70 -5.21
N SER A 49 5.54 -16.83 -5.81
CA SER A 49 5.10 -16.82 -7.22
C SER A 49 3.85 -15.98 -7.43
N HIS A 50 2.90 -16.02 -6.50
CA HIS A 50 1.70 -15.18 -6.54
C HIS A 50 2.05 -13.70 -6.38
N ALA A 51 2.97 -13.35 -5.47
CA ALA A 51 3.45 -11.98 -5.30
C ALA A 51 4.16 -11.46 -6.56
N ILE A 52 5.00 -12.29 -7.19
CA ILE A 52 5.66 -11.96 -8.47
C ILE A 52 4.61 -11.76 -9.56
N LEU A 53 3.64 -12.67 -9.69
CA LEU A 53 2.57 -12.56 -10.69
C LEU A 53 1.75 -11.29 -10.49
N ILE A 54 1.31 -10.99 -9.27
CA ILE A 54 0.55 -9.76 -9.00
C ILE A 54 1.38 -8.53 -9.36
N ASN A 55 2.67 -8.51 -9.02
CA ASN A 55 3.55 -7.38 -9.36
C ASN A 55 3.71 -7.22 -10.88
N LEU A 56 3.91 -8.33 -11.58
CA LEU A 56 4.12 -8.34 -13.03
C LEU A 56 2.84 -8.01 -13.81
N LEU A 57 1.69 -8.48 -13.32
CA LEU A 57 0.36 -8.16 -13.88
C LEU A 57 -0.12 -6.76 -13.49
N ASN A 58 0.55 -6.06 -12.57
CA ASN A 58 0.19 -4.70 -12.19
C ASN A 58 0.87 -3.71 -13.16
N PRO A 59 0.14 -3.12 -14.14
CA PRO A 59 0.77 -2.27 -15.14
C PRO A 59 1.28 -0.95 -14.56
N LYS A 60 0.89 -0.59 -13.33
CA LYS A 60 1.27 0.69 -12.71
C LYS A 60 2.78 0.79 -12.49
N LEU A 61 3.42 -0.31 -12.11
CA LEU A 61 4.85 -0.31 -11.81
C LEU A 61 5.69 -0.20 -13.10
N PRO A 62 5.47 -1.01 -14.15
CA PRO A 62 6.15 -0.82 -15.43
C PRO A 62 5.91 0.56 -16.05
N LEU A 63 4.68 1.10 -15.97
CA LEU A 63 4.36 2.43 -16.49
C LEU A 63 5.10 3.55 -15.73
N CYS A 64 5.24 3.42 -14.41
CA CYS A 64 6.02 4.35 -13.59
C CYS A 64 7.48 4.34 -14.06
N PHE A 65 8.08 3.17 -14.20
CA PHE A 65 9.44 3.03 -14.70
C PHE A 65 9.60 3.61 -16.11
N LEU A 66 8.71 3.29 -17.04
CA LEU A 66 8.76 3.82 -18.40
C LEU A 66 8.61 5.36 -18.44
N ALA A 67 7.85 5.95 -17.52
CA ALA A 67 7.64 7.40 -17.47
C ALA A 67 8.82 8.14 -16.81
N PHE A 68 9.45 7.55 -15.80
CA PHE A 68 10.49 8.22 -15.00
C PHE A 68 11.92 7.85 -15.42
N LEU A 69 12.23 6.59 -15.75
CA LEU A 69 13.60 6.17 -16.12
C LEU A 69 14.20 6.94 -17.29
N PRO A 70 13.48 7.19 -18.41
CA PRO A 70 14.06 7.91 -19.53
C PRO A 70 14.55 9.31 -19.17
N GLN A 71 14.01 9.91 -18.11
CA GLN A 71 14.41 11.23 -17.63
C GLN A 71 15.80 11.23 -16.95
N PHE A 72 16.28 10.06 -16.52
CA PHE A 72 17.56 9.90 -15.85
C PHE A 72 18.70 9.42 -16.77
N ILE A 73 18.41 9.13 -18.05
CA ILE A 73 19.40 8.72 -19.05
C ILE A 73 20.10 9.96 -19.61
N GLN A 74 21.43 9.92 -19.73
CA GLN A 74 22.17 11.01 -20.36
C GLN A 74 21.88 11.07 -21.87
N ARG A 75 21.64 12.28 -22.39
CA ARG A 75 21.43 12.51 -23.83
C ARG A 75 22.74 12.22 -24.57
N GLY A 76 22.83 11.07 -25.24
CA GLY A 76 23.99 10.66 -26.04
C GLY A 76 24.65 9.33 -25.63
N SER A 77 24.05 8.54 -24.73
CA SER A 77 24.61 7.24 -24.36
C SER A 77 24.63 6.24 -25.52
N ALA A 78 25.70 5.46 -25.60
CA ALA A 78 25.85 4.41 -26.61
C ALA A 78 24.90 3.22 -26.40
N SER A 79 24.32 3.07 -25.19
CA SER A 79 23.33 2.05 -24.84
C SER A 79 22.29 2.56 -23.84
N PRO A 80 21.27 3.31 -24.31
CA PRO A 80 20.19 3.83 -23.46
C PRO A 80 19.42 2.72 -22.73
N ILE A 81 19.20 1.58 -23.40
CA ILE A 81 18.50 0.43 -22.83
C ILE A 81 19.32 -0.22 -21.70
N GLY A 82 20.65 -0.30 -21.85
CA GLY A 82 21.54 -0.83 -20.83
C GLY A 82 21.53 0.01 -19.55
N GLU A 83 21.61 1.34 -19.68
CA GLU A 83 21.51 2.25 -18.54
C GLU A 83 20.15 2.16 -17.83
N MET A 84 19.05 2.03 -18.59
CA MET A 84 17.72 1.81 -18.00
C MET A 84 17.65 0.52 -17.18
N LEU A 85 18.19 -0.58 -17.69
CA LEU A 85 18.19 -1.86 -16.99
C LEU A 85 19.01 -1.79 -15.70
N ILE A 86 20.16 -1.12 -15.72
CA ILE A 86 21.01 -0.95 -14.53
C ILE A 86 20.29 -0.10 -13.48
N LEU A 87 19.75 1.07 -13.85
CA LEU A 87 19.00 1.92 -12.90
C LEU A 87 17.79 1.17 -12.32
N SER A 88 17.07 0.41 -13.16
CA SER A 88 15.94 -0.41 -12.73
C SER A 88 16.38 -1.49 -11.73
N ALA A 89 17.51 -2.16 -11.99
CA ALA A 89 18.05 -3.19 -11.11
C ALA A 89 18.48 -2.60 -9.75
N VAL A 90 19.14 -1.44 -9.75
CA VAL A 90 19.51 -0.73 -8.52
C VAL A 90 18.26 -0.36 -7.71
N PHE A 91 17.25 0.22 -8.36
CA PHE A 91 16.00 0.56 -7.68
C PHE A 91 15.28 -0.68 -7.13
N MET A 92 15.23 -1.78 -7.89
CA MET A 92 14.65 -3.04 -7.43
C MET A 92 15.40 -3.61 -6.23
N LEU A 93 16.74 -3.55 -6.23
CA LEU A 93 17.56 -4.01 -5.12
C LEU A 93 17.31 -3.17 -3.86
N MET A 94 17.26 -1.84 -3.98
CA MET A 94 16.92 -0.96 -2.86
C MET A 94 15.52 -1.26 -2.32
N THR A 95 14.54 -1.44 -3.21
CA THR A 95 13.16 -1.79 -2.84
C THR A 95 13.10 -3.12 -2.09
N LEU A 96 13.85 -4.12 -2.57
CA LEU A 96 13.94 -5.44 -1.93
C LEU A 96 14.56 -5.34 -0.54
N LEU A 97 15.65 -4.58 -0.36
CA LEU A 97 16.29 -4.39 0.94
C LEU A 97 15.35 -3.70 1.93
N VAL A 98 14.65 -2.66 1.48
CA VAL A 98 13.64 -1.96 2.30
C VAL A 98 12.52 -2.92 2.70
N PHE A 99 11.98 -3.71 1.77
CA PHE A 99 10.92 -4.67 2.09
C PHE A 99 11.39 -5.83 2.97
N MET A 100 12.63 -6.31 2.82
CA MET A 100 13.21 -7.27 3.76
C MET A 100 13.30 -6.68 5.15
N LEU A 101 13.72 -5.42 5.28
CA LEU A 101 13.77 -4.73 6.57
C LEU A 101 12.37 -4.62 7.17
N TYR A 102 11.38 -4.14 6.41
CA TYR A 102 9.97 -4.11 6.84
C TYR A 102 9.46 -5.50 7.24
N GLY A 103 9.78 -6.54 6.49
CA GLY A 103 9.39 -7.92 6.78
C GLY A 103 10.01 -8.43 8.08
N ALA A 104 11.30 -8.18 8.31
CA ALA A 104 12.00 -8.55 9.54
C ALA A 104 11.42 -7.81 10.76
N PHE A 105 11.23 -6.49 10.65
CA PHE A 105 10.56 -5.71 11.70
C PHE A 105 9.14 -6.18 11.94
N SER A 106 8.37 -6.48 10.88
CA SER A 106 7.00 -6.99 11.01
C SER A 106 6.96 -8.36 11.69
N ALA A 107 7.92 -9.24 11.43
CA ALA A 107 8.01 -10.55 12.06
C ALA A 107 8.33 -10.42 13.57
N ALA A 108 9.28 -9.56 13.93
CA ALA A 108 9.60 -9.25 15.32
C ALA A 108 8.42 -8.56 16.04
N MET A 109 7.77 -7.61 15.38
CA MET A 109 6.63 -6.86 15.90
C MET A 109 5.39 -7.76 16.06
N ARG A 110 5.21 -8.76 15.19
CA ARG A 110 4.09 -9.71 15.26
C ARG A 110 4.05 -10.43 16.61
N GLY A 111 5.20 -10.89 17.11
CA GLY A 111 5.29 -11.53 18.44
C GLY A 111 4.92 -10.58 19.59
N TYR A 112 5.36 -9.32 19.53
CA TYR A 112 5.11 -8.33 20.57
C TYR A 112 3.70 -7.72 20.53
N VAL A 113 3.13 -7.50 19.34
CA VAL A 113 1.80 -6.89 19.15
C VAL A 113 0.70 -7.91 19.41
N LEU A 114 0.84 -9.15 18.95
CA LEU A 114 -0.17 -10.19 19.18
C LEU A 114 -0.21 -10.64 20.65
N SER A 115 0.88 -10.52 21.40
CA SER A 115 0.92 -10.86 22.82
C SER A 115 0.32 -9.80 23.74
N ARG A 116 0.13 -8.55 23.27
CA ARG A 116 -0.33 -7.42 24.10
C ARG A 116 -1.63 -6.81 23.57
N PRO A 117 -2.81 -7.11 24.15
CA PRO A 117 -4.10 -6.60 23.68
C PRO A 117 -4.22 -5.08 23.74
N ARG A 118 -3.52 -4.41 24.67
CA ARG A 118 -3.48 -2.94 24.75
C ARG A 118 -2.75 -2.29 23.55
N VAL A 119 -1.67 -2.93 23.06
CA VAL A 119 -0.93 -2.43 21.89
C VAL A 119 -1.79 -2.57 20.63
N LEU A 120 -2.51 -3.70 20.50
CA LEU A 120 -3.43 -3.92 19.41
C LEU A 120 -4.59 -2.93 19.39
N GLN A 121 -5.15 -2.59 20.56
CA GLN A 121 -6.18 -1.56 20.68
C GLN A 121 -5.64 -0.16 20.31
N GLY A 122 -4.43 0.20 20.75
CA GLY A 122 -3.77 1.45 20.36
C GLY A 122 -3.53 1.53 18.85
N LEU A 123 -3.11 0.44 18.22
CA LEU A 123 -2.92 0.37 16.77
C LEU A 123 -4.25 0.54 16.01
N ARG A 124 -5.33 -0.12 16.47
CA ARG A 124 -6.67 0.04 15.91
C ARG A 124 -7.19 1.48 16.04
N ALA A 125 -6.96 2.11 17.19
CA ALA A 125 -7.31 3.51 17.41
C ALA A 125 -6.53 4.45 16.47
N CYS A 126 -5.25 4.18 16.23
CA CYS A 126 -4.43 4.95 15.30
C CYS A 126 -4.94 4.84 13.85
N PHE A 127 -5.26 3.63 13.38
CA PHE A 127 -5.87 3.43 12.06
C PHE A 127 -7.24 4.12 11.93
N ALA A 128 -8.10 3.98 12.95
CA ALA A 128 -9.40 4.64 12.96
C ALA A 128 -9.26 6.18 12.94
N ALA A 129 -8.34 6.74 13.72
CA ALA A 129 -8.03 8.16 13.69
C ALA A 129 -7.51 8.60 12.31
N GLY A 130 -6.68 7.79 11.66
CA GLY A 130 -6.23 8.03 10.29
C GLY A 130 -7.38 8.06 9.27
N PHE A 131 -8.31 7.10 9.33
CA PHE A 131 -9.48 7.08 8.45
C PHE A 131 -10.40 8.28 8.68
N VAL A 132 -10.64 8.65 9.95
CA VAL A 132 -11.41 9.85 10.29
C VAL A 132 -10.70 11.10 9.79
N GLY A 133 -9.39 11.23 10.00
CA GLY A 133 -8.60 12.36 9.52
C GLY A 133 -8.61 12.49 7.99
N LEU A 134 -8.52 11.38 7.26
CA LEU A 134 -8.68 11.35 5.80
C LEU A 134 -10.10 11.73 5.38
N GLY A 135 -11.12 11.29 6.11
CA GLY A 135 -12.51 11.68 5.87
C GLY A 135 -12.72 13.19 6.05
N ILE A 136 -12.17 13.77 7.12
CA ILE A 136 -12.19 15.23 7.35
C ILE A 136 -11.46 15.96 6.22
N LYS A 137 -10.25 15.52 5.86
CA LYS A 137 -9.50 16.11 4.74
C LYS A 137 -10.28 16.02 3.43
N LEU A 138 -11.00 14.93 3.20
CA LEU A 138 -11.83 14.73 2.02
C LEU A 138 -13.06 15.66 2.01
N ILE A 139 -13.67 15.92 3.16
CA ILE A 139 -14.74 16.92 3.29
C ILE A 139 -14.21 18.33 2.96
N LEU A 140 -13.04 18.66 3.50
CA LEU A 140 -12.37 19.96 3.34
C LEU A 140 -11.74 20.15 1.95
N ALA A 141 -11.61 19.09 1.15
CA ALA A 141 -11.14 19.20 -0.23
C ALA A 141 -12.15 20.04 -1.03
N GLN A 142 -11.72 21.26 -1.39
CA GLN A 142 -12.45 22.13 -2.29
C GLN A 142 -12.25 21.67 -3.74
N ARG A 143 -13.21 22.04 -4.59
CA ARG A 143 -13.27 21.67 -6.02
C ARG A 143 -12.03 22.11 -6.79
#